data_AF-A0A2D7CC45-F1
#
_entry.id   AF-A0A2D7CC45-F1
#
_cell.length_a   1.000
_cell.length_b   1.000
_cell.length_c   1.000
_cell.angle_alpha   90.00
_cell.angle_beta   90.00
_cell.angle_gamma   90.00
#
_symmetry.space_group_name_H-M   'P 1'
#
loop_
_entity.id
_entity.type
_entity.pdbx_description
1 polymer ?
#
loop_
_entity_poly.entity_id
_entity_poly.type
_entity_poly.pdbx_seq_one_letter_code
_entity_poly.pdbx_strand_id
1 'polypeptide(L)'
;MSGTHEEAHNIFPQVYFGSLLAAGLLMFLLHRRWGALPKPGERFYDAIILVLGLWCLGGLLIDAFAHIGGRVDDTFFTEWHAVWYSGATAYGAYIFYAVMPEGGVGEMLRRPFGVLSDVAPEHRPGVWGIIVFFISGFGDMIWHETLGVESNLDILLSPTHIGLFAGLILSVTGPFWSAWADPTSGQNGLRSQALPIFGLGAAWCVVLLMVRYSHPWIDGIGEFCYTQGYDYICWNNDYNEALGIGMRSFLLQAALTAGILLMFLRRWEPAPGALAVLLGFHALGAWVYAEFDRDVAVMGIAWALLVEALRFMWAKGWRASFVATAVALQAVVLQVALFISGPRGTWWEGTNLHMAPFGWTVHATFGAVVLCAFVGVMATTLAFPPTLPEMSESEQA
;
A
#
# COMPACT_ATOMS: atom_id res chain seq x y z
N MET A 1 -2.96 21.51 20.11
CA MET A 1 -4.15 21.99 20.83
C MET A 1 -5.06 20.79 20.93
N SER A 2 -5.02 20.07 22.05
CA SER A 2 -5.92 18.96 22.32
C SER A 2 -7.30 19.54 22.56
N GLY A 3 -8.28 19.22 21.70
CA GLY A 3 -9.68 19.49 22.01
C GLY A 3 -10.03 18.76 23.31
N THR A 4 -10.93 19.32 24.12
CA THR A 4 -11.45 18.56 25.27
C THR A 4 -12.18 17.33 24.71
N HIS A 5 -12.19 16.20 25.44
CA HIS A 5 -12.94 14.99 25.03
C HIS A 5 -14.36 15.31 24.52
N GLU A 6 -15.02 16.32 25.11
CA GLU A 6 -16.35 16.77 24.73
C GLU A 6 -16.44 17.37 23.32
N GLU A 7 -15.38 18.00 22.79
CA GLU A 7 -15.34 18.54 21.43
C GLU A 7 -15.18 17.42 20.38
N ALA A 8 -14.29 16.45 20.62
CA ALA A 8 -14.06 15.31 19.71
C ALA A 8 -15.34 14.47 19.52
N HIS A 9 -16.03 14.15 20.62
CA HIS A 9 -17.31 13.44 20.61
C HIS A 9 -18.41 14.16 19.81
N ASN A 10 -18.35 15.48 19.69
CA ASN A 10 -19.33 16.26 18.92
C ASN A 10 -18.99 16.33 17.42
N ILE A 11 -17.72 16.26 17.05
CA ILE A 11 -17.27 16.36 15.65
C ILE A 11 -17.41 15.03 14.93
N PHE A 12 -17.09 13.90 15.57
CA PHE A 12 -17.16 12.58 14.93
C PHE A 12 -18.51 12.32 14.24
N PRO A 13 -19.69 12.46 14.91
CA PRO A 13 -20.96 12.17 14.28
C PRO A 13 -21.28 13.12 13.11
N GLN A 14 -20.85 14.39 13.20
CA GLN A 14 -21.07 15.38 12.15
C GLN A 14 -20.31 15.02 10.88
N VAL A 15 -19.04 14.64 11.03
CA VAL A 15 -18.19 14.24 9.90
C VAL A 15 -18.66 12.90 9.33
N TYR A 16 -18.85 11.90 10.19
CA TYR A 16 -19.24 10.55 9.78
C TYR A 16 -20.61 10.52 9.11
N PHE A 17 -21.67 10.97 9.81
CA PHE A 17 -23.02 10.92 9.26
C PHE A 17 -23.26 12.01 8.20
N GLY A 18 -22.64 13.18 8.34
CA GLY A 18 -22.79 14.27 7.36
C GLY A 18 -22.23 13.91 5.99
N SER A 19 -21.03 13.31 5.96
CA SER A 19 -20.42 12.84 4.71
C SER A 19 -21.21 11.69 4.08
N LEU A 20 -21.66 10.71 4.87
CA LEU A 20 -22.50 9.61 4.40
C LEU A 20 -23.87 10.08 3.90
N LEU A 21 -24.49 11.08 4.55
CA LEU A 21 -25.74 11.67 4.10
C LEU A 21 -25.57 12.35 2.74
N ALA A 22 -24.49 13.13 2.56
CA ALA A 22 -24.19 13.76 1.28
C ALA A 22 -23.97 12.73 0.17
N ALA A 23 -23.19 11.68 0.45
CA ALA A 23 -22.96 10.58 -0.48
C ALA A 23 -24.25 9.80 -0.81
N GLY A 24 -25.06 9.50 0.21
CA GLY A 24 -26.35 8.83 0.07
C GLY A 24 -27.36 9.63 -0.76
N LEU A 25 -27.42 10.95 -0.54
CA LEU A 25 -28.26 11.85 -1.35
C LEU A 25 -27.81 11.87 -2.81
N LEU A 26 -26.51 11.96 -3.07
CA LEU A 26 -25.97 11.87 -4.43
C LEU A 26 -26.31 10.52 -5.08
N MET A 27 -26.09 9.42 -4.39
CA MET A 27 -26.41 8.07 -4.88
C MET A 27 -27.91 7.90 -5.13
N PHE A 28 -28.76 8.47 -4.28
CA PHE A 28 -30.22 8.46 -4.49
C PHE A 28 -30.62 9.24 -5.75
N LEU A 29 -30.02 10.41 -5.99
CA LEU A 29 -30.27 11.19 -7.21
C LEU A 29 -29.79 10.44 -8.46
N LEU A 30 -28.63 9.80 -8.41
CA LEU A 30 -28.09 8.98 -9.50
C LEU A 30 -28.98 7.76 -9.76
N HIS A 31 -29.41 7.06 -8.70
CA HIS A 31 -30.35 5.95 -8.78
C HIS A 31 -31.66 6.37 -9.46
N ARG A 32 -32.23 7.52 -9.09
CA ARG A 32 -33.43 8.05 -9.76
C ARG A 32 -33.21 8.42 -11.22
N ARG A 33 -32.02 8.93 -11.56
CA ARG A 33 -31.67 9.31 -12.93
C ARG A 33 -31.45 8.11 -13.83
N TRP A 34 -30.87 7.02 -13.31
CA TRP A 34 -30.46 5.85 -14.08
C TRP A 34 -31.41 4.65 -13.91
N GLY A 35 -32.39 4.74 -13.02
CA GLY A 35 -33.32 3.65 -12.68
C GLY A 35 -32.73 2.63 -11.70
N ALA A 36 -31.44 2.34 -11.82
CA ALA A 36 -30.64 1.57 -10.88
C ALA A 36 -29.23 2.15 -10.77
N LEU A 37 -28.53 1.86 -9.67
CA LEU A 37 -27.09 2.15 -9.60
C LEU A 37 -26.34 1.05 -10.37
N PRO A 38 -25.23 1.38 -11.03
CA PRO A 38 -24.57 0.43 -11.92
C PRO A 38 -23.93 -0.72 -11.13
N LYS A 39 -24.05 -1.92 -11.67
CA LYS A 39 -23.44 -3.16 -11.16
C LYS A 39 -22.13 -3.50 -11.88
N PRO A 40 -21.35 -4.51 -11.43
CA PRO A 40 -20.10 -4.89 -12.09
C PRO A 40 -20.29 -5.11 -13.60
N GLY A 41 -19.41 -4.53 -14.41
CA GLY A 41 -19.49 -4.57 -15.88
C GLY A 41 -20.38 -3.50 -16.52
N GLU A 42 -21.17 -2.76 -15.74
CA GLU A 42 -22.01 -1.66 -16.25
C GLU A 42 -21.27 -0.33 -16.30
N ARG A 43 -21.74 0.56 -17.18
CA ARG A 43 -21.15 1.88 -17.35
C ARG A 43 -21.19 2.66 -16.02
N PHE A 44 -20.07 3.32 -15.69
CA PHE A 44 -19.85 4.12 -14.47
C PHE A 44 -19.60 3.34 -13.18
N TYR A 45 -19.79 2.02 -13.14
CA TYR A 45 -19.48 1.20 -11.96
C TYR A 45 -18.03 1.43 -11.50
N ASP A 46 -17.08 1.28 -12.43
CA ASP A 46 -15.65 1.43 -12.16
C ASP A 46 -15.29 2.81 -11.58
N ALA A 47 -15.90 3.87 -12.13
CA ALA A 47 -15.66 5.23 -11.68
C ALA A 47 -16.17 5.44 -10.24
N ILE A 48 -17.34 4.88 -9.91
CA ILE A 48 -17.89 4.98 -8.55
C ILE A 48 -17.02 4.20 -7.57
N ILE A 49 -16.62 2.97 -7.91
CA ILE A 49 -15.71 2.16 -7.10
C ILE A 49 -14.39 2.89 -6.84
N LEU A 50 -13.81 3.51 -7.89
CA LEU A 50 -12.57 4.26 -7.75
C LEU A 50 -12.73 5.47 -6.83
N VAL A 51 -13.81 6.26 -6.98
CA VAL A 51 -14.05 7.43 -6.13
C VAL A 51 -14.27 7.04 -4.67
N LEU A 52 -15.11 6.03 -4.41
CA LEU A 52 -15.37 5.56 -3.04
C LEU A 52 -14.12 4.90 -2.43
N GLY A 53 -13.36 4.16 -3.23
CA GLY A 53 -12.11 3.55 -2.82
C GLY A 53 -11.04 4.61 -2.48
N LEU A 54 -10.95 5.68 -3.26
CA LEU A 54 -10.06 6.81 -2.96
C LEU A 54 -10.50 7.59 -1.72
N TRP A 55 -11.79 7.71 -1.44
CA TRP A 55 -12.27 8.25 -0.17
C TRP A 55 -11.85 7.36 1.00
N CYS A 56 -12.10 6.04 0.91
CA CYS A 56 -11.67 5.08 1.93
C CYS A 56 -10.15 5.15 2.18
N LEU A 57 -9.34 5.08 1.12
CA LEU A 57 -7.88 5.16 1.23
C LEU A 57 -7.40 6.53 1.75
N GLY A 58 -7.99 7.62 1.26
CA GLY A 58 -7.66 8.97 1.74
C GLY A 58 -7.94 9.12 3.22
N GLY A 59 -9.06 8.56 3.70
CA GLY A 59 -9.39 8.50 5.12
C GLY A 59 -8.36 7.70 5.93
N LEU A 60 -7.95 6.52 5.46
CA LEU A 60 -6.88 5.74 6.09
C LEU A 60 -5.58 6.55 6.22
N LEU A 61 -5.17 7.24 5.14
CA LEU A 61 -3.94 8.02 5.13
C LEU A 61 -4.01 9.18 6.14
N ILE A 62 -5.16 9.85 6.24
CA ILE A 62 -5.42 10.91 7.21
C ILE A 62 -5.34 10.36 8.64
N ASP A 63 -5.98 9.22 8.88
CA ASP A 63 -6.03 8.57 10.18
C ASP A 63 -4.65 8.08 10.65
N ALA A 64 -3.92 7.39 9.78
CA ALA A 64 -2.54 6.98 10.04
C ALA A 64 -1.61 8.16 10.34
N PHE A 65 -1.74 9.27 9.60
CA PHE A 65 -0.99 10.49 9.87
C PHE A 65 -1.31 11.08 11.25
N ALA A 66 -2.57 11.04 11.67
CA ALA A 66 -2.97 11.51 12.99
C ALA A 66 -2.35 10.65 14.09
N HIS A 67 -2.36 9.32 13.94
CA HIS A 67 -1.71 8.41 14.88
C HIS A 67 -0.19 8.64 14.96
N ILE A 68 0.49 8.73 13.81
CA ILE A 68 1.95 8.95 13.75
C ILE A 68 2.33 10.28 14.41
N GLY A 69 1.57 11.34 14.13
CA GLY A 69 1.81 12.66 14.69
C GLY A 69 1.31 12.87 16.13
N GLY A 70 0.81 11.82 16.79
CA GLY A 70 0.28 11.89 18.17
C GLY A 70 -0.91 12.85 18.31
N ARG A 71 -1.78 12.91 17.29
CA ARG A 71 -2.96 13.80 17.24
C ARG A 71 -4.28 13.09 17.56
N VAL A 72 -4.25 11.79 17.81
CA VAL A 72 -5.43 11.00 18.17
C VAL A 72 -5.61 11.09 19.68
N ASP A 73 -6.79 11.49 20.12
CA ASP A 73 -7.16 11.57 21.54
C ASP A 73 -7.33 10.16 22.15
N ASP A 74 -7.47 10.06 23.47
CA ASP A 74 -7.66 8.79 24.20
C ASP A 74 -9.07 8.14 23.98
N THR A 75 -9.72 8.39 22.84
CA THR A 75 -11.04 7.84 22.46
C THR A 75 -11.06 7.41 21.01
N PHE A 76 -11.94 6.47 20.68
CA PHE A 76 -12.25 6.11 19.29
C PHE A 76 -12.93 7.25 18.52
N PHE A 77 -13.69 8.12 19.18
CA PHE A 77 -14.56 9.09 18.50
C PHE A 77 -13.84 10.39 18.10
N THR A 78 -12.84 10.29 17.22
CA THR A 78 -12.07 11.42 16.67
C THR A 78 -12.50 11.79 15.25
N GLU A 79 -12.24 13.01 14.82
CA GLU A 79 -12.50 13.43 13.44
C GLU A 79 -11.75 12.58 12.40
N TRP A 80 -10.58 12.05 12.75
CA TRP A 80 -9.73 11.23 11.88
C TRP A 80 -10.39 9.88 11.59
N HIS A 81 -10.81 9.19 12.66
CA HIS A 81 -11.60 7.97 12.55
C HIS A 81 -12.91 8.24 11.80
N ALA A 82 -13.59 9.36 12.03
CA ALA A 82 -14.84 9.69 11.34
C ALA A 82 -14.66 9.78 9.81
N VAL A 83 -13.57 10.38 9.32
CA VAL A 83 -13.27 10.46 7.89
C VAL A 83 -12.95 9.07 7.31
N TRP A 84 -12.15 8.27 8.01
CA TRP A 84 -11.79 6.93 7.53
C TRP A 84 -12.98 5.99 7.51
N TYR A 85 -13.67 5.85 8.64
CA TYR A 85 -14.80 4.94 8.77
C TYR A 85 -15.98 5.34 7.87
N SER A 86 -16.20 6.63 7.59
CA SER A 86 -17.23 7.05 6.62
C SER A 86 -16.88 6.64 5.19
N GLY A 87 -15.62 6.81 4.77
CA GLY A 87 -15.15 6.34 3.47
C GLY A 87 -15.22 4.82 3.34
N ALA A 88 -14.79 4.10 4.36
CA ALA A 88 -14.88 2.64 4.42
C ALA A 88 -16.34 2.15 4.38
N THR A 89 -17.24 2.83 5.11
CA THR A 89 -18.68 2.52 5.12
C THR A 89 -19.29 2.75 3.74
N ALA A 90 -19.01 3.89 3.09
CA ALA A 90 -19.52 4.19 1.76
C ALA A 90 -19.03 3.18 0.71
N TYR A 91 -17.74 2.86 0.74
CA TYR A 91 -17.12 1.87 -0.16
C TYR A 91 -17.70 0.47 0.05
N GLY A 92 -17.75 0.00 1.31
CA GLY A 92 -18.28 -1.31 1.66
C GLY A 92 -19.77 -1.45 1.34
N ALA A 93 -20.58 -0.43 1.65
CA ALA A 93 -22.01 -0.43 1.35
C ALA A 93 -22.29 -0.50 -0.16
N TYR A 94 -21.49 0.20 -0.98
CA TYR A 94 -21.64 0.13 -2.43
C TYR A 94 -21.25 -1.24 -2.99
N ILE A 95 -20.18 -1.86 -2.48
CA ILE A 95 -19.81 -3.22 -2.89
C ILE A 95 -20.89 -4.21 -2.49
N PHE A 96 -21.40 -4.15 -1.25
CA PHE A 96 -22.52 -5.00 -0.82
C PHE A 96 -23.75 -4.83 -1.72
N TYR A 97 -24.08 -3.59 -2.09
CA TYR A 97 -25.14 -3.32 -3.07
C TYR A 97 -24.84 -3.97 -4.43
N ALA A 98 -23.62 -3.84 -4.93
CA ALA A 98 -23.21 -4.32 -6.24
C ALA A 98 -23.27 -5.86 -6.35
N VAL A 99 -22.93 -6.58 -5.27
CA VAL A 99 -23.01 -8.05 -5.20
C VAL A 99 -24.34 -8.56 -4.62
N MET A 100 -25.29 -7.66 -4.31
CA MET A 100 -26.58 -8.03 -3.74
C MET A 100 -27.38 -8.91 -4.72
N PRO A 101 -27.98 -10.03 -4.25
CA PRO A 101 -28.83 -10.88 -5.08
C PRO A 101 -30.09 -10.12 -5.54
N GLU A 102 -30.74 -10.62 -6.59
CA GLU A 102 -31.95 -9.99 -7.16
C GLU A 102 -33.11 -9.92 -6.15
N GLY A 103 -33.27 -10.90 -5.27
CA GLY A 103 -34.24 -10.87 -4.17
C GLY A 103 -33.89 -9.89 -3.03
N GLY A 104 -32.77 -9.17 -3.15
CA GLY A 104 -32.33 -8.11 -2.25
C GLY A 104 -32.04 -8.60 -0.83
N VAL A 105 -32.22 -7.68 0.13
CA VAL A 105 -31.97 -7.95 1.56
C VAL A 105 -32.85 -9.10 2.08
N GLY A 106 -34.07 -9.25 1.58
CA GLY A 106 -34.98 -10.31 2.00
C GLY A 106 -34.51 -11.72 1.63
N GLU A 107 -33.76 -11.88 0.53
CA GLU A 107 -33.12 -13.13 0.17
C GLU A 107 -31.83 -13.36 0.97
N MET A 108 -31.02 -12.31 1.11
CA MET A 108 -29.81 -12.35 1.93
C MET A 108 -30.08 -12.79 3.37
N LEU A 109 -31.14 -12.29 4.00
CA LEU A 109 -31.51 -12.69 5.37
C LEU A 109 -32.01 -14.14 5.45
N ARG A 110 -32.61 -14.69 4.38
CA ARG A 110 -33.09 -16.08 4.35
C ARG A 110 -31.98 -17.09 4.08
N ARG A 111 -30.99 -16.71 3.27
CA ARG A 111 -29.89 -17.60 2.85
C ARG A 111 -28.53 -16.90 2.92
N PRO A 112 -28.08 -16.41 4.09
CA PRO A 112 -26.87 -15.58 4.18
C PRO A 112 -25.62 -16.29 3.68
N PHE A 113 -25.42 -17.56 4.07
CA PHE A 113 -24.29 -18.36 3.60
C PHE A 113 -24.41 -18.77 2.12
N GLY A 114 -25.64 -18.90 1.61
CA GLY A 114 -25.89 -19.21 0.19
C GLY A 114 -25.51 -18.04 -0.71
N VAL A 115 -25.91 -16.82 -0.33
CA VAL A 115 -25.56 -15.60 -1.08
C VAL A 115 -24.05 -15.40 -1.13
N LEU A 116 -23.33 -15.63 -0.01
CA LEU A 116 -21.87 -15.56 0.01
C LEU A 116 -21.20 -16.63 -0.89
N SER A 117 -21.78 -17.84 -0.97
CA SER A 117 -21.26 -18.87 -1.88
C SER A 117 -21.52 -18.56 -3.35
N ASP A 118 -22.60 -17.85 -3.65
CA ASP A 118 -23.00 -17.51 -5.02
C ASP A 118 -22.20 -16.34 -5.61
N VAL A 119 -21.47 -15.59 -4.78
CA VAL A 119 -20.53 -14.55 -5.25
C VAL A 119 -19.44 -15.20 -6.13
N ALA A 120 -19.24 -14.62 -7.32
CA ALA A 120 -18.21 -15.07 -8.25
C ALA A 120 -16.82 -15.08 -7.57
N PRO A 121 -15.99 -16.11 -7.79
CA PRO A 121 -14.73 -16.31 -7.07
C PRO A 121 -13.81 -15.07 -6.99
N GLU A 122 -13.73 -14.30 -8.07
CA GLU A 122 -12.94 -13.08 -8.21
C GLU A 122 -13.42 -11.92 -7.32
N HIS A 123 -14.68 -11.91 -6.89
CA HIS A 123 -15.24 -10.89 -6.01
C HIS A 123 -15.20 -11.29 -4.53
N ARG A 124 -15.01 -12.58 -4.23
CA ARG A 124 -15.02 -13.11 -2.85
C ARG A 124 -13.99 -12.46 -1.94
N PRO A 125 -12.72 -12.22 -2.33
CA PRO A 125 -11.76 -11.53 -1.48
C PRO A 125 -12.27 -10.15 -1.05
N GLY A 126 -12.84 -9.39 -1.99
CA GLY A 126 -13.40 -8.07 -1.72
C GLY A 126 -14.51 -8.10 -0.66
N VAL A 127 -15.47 -9.02 -0.83
CA VAL A 127 -16.62 -9.19 0.09
C VAL A 127 -16.16 -9.64 1.47
N TRP A 128 -15.29 -10.66 1.55
CA TRP A 128 -14.75 -11.12 2.83
C TRP A 128 -13.92 -10.04 3.51
N GLY A 129 -13.16 -9.26 2.75
CA GLY A 129 -12.42 -8.12 3.25
C GLY A 129 -13.30 -7.12 3.98
N ILE A 130 -14.45 -6.75 3.40
CA ILE A 130 -15.40 -5.83 4.03
C ILE A 130 -15.99 -6.43 5.32
N ILE A 131 -16.32 -7.73 5.32
CA ILE A 131 -16.85 -8.41 6.51
C ILE A 131 -15.83 -8.40 7.65
N VAL A 132 -14.58 -8.77 7.35
CA VAL A 132 -13.47 -8.76 8.32
C VAL A 132 -13.24 -7.34 8.82
N PHE A 133 -13.16 -6.35 7.92
CA PHE A 133 -13.00 -4.94 8.27
C PHE A 133 -14.11 -4.46 9.21
N PHE A 134 -15.37 -4.77 8.92
CA PHE A 134 -16.51 -4.37 9.74
C PHE A 134 -16.43 -4.96 11.16
N ILE A 135 -16.15 -6.26 11.27
CA ILE A 135 -16.01 -6.93 12.57
C ILE A 135 -14.83 -6.35 13.35
N SER A 136 -13.69 -6.18 12.68
CA SER A 136 -12.47 -5.63 13.28
C SER A 136 -12.64 -4.18 13.70
N GLY A 137 -13.32 -3.34 12.92
CA GLY A 137 -13.59 -1.94 13.29
C GLY A 137 -14.55 -1.79 14.46
N PHE A 138 -15.53 -2.69 14.59
CA PHE A 138 -16.33 -2.73 15.81
C PHE A 138 -15.52 -3.21 17.02
N GLY A 139 -14.64 -4.20 16.80
CA GLY A 139 -13.68 -4.64 17.80
C GLY A 139 -12.72 -3.52 18.22
N ASP A 140 -12.26 -2.72 17.27
CA ASP A 140 -11.36 -1.58 17.44
C ASP A 140 -12.00 -0.51 18.31
N MET A 141 -13.25 -0.13 18.01
CA MET A 141 -14.03 0.75 18.86
C MET A 141 -14.13 0.22 20.30
N ILE A 142 -14.46 -1.06 20.48
CA ILE A 142 -14.52 -1.65 21.83
C ILE A 142 -13.14 -1.60 22.51
N TRP A 143 -12.09 -1.87 21.76
CA TRP A 143 -10.72 -1.94 22.26
C TRP A 143 -10.26 -0.59 22.79
N HIS A 144 -10.41 0.47 21.99
CA HIS A 144 -10.09 1.84 22.39
C HIS A 144 -10.86 2.28 23.64
N GLU A 145 -12.15 1.93 23.74
CA GLU A 145 -13.01 2.36 24.85
C GLU A 145 -12.83 1.51 26.13
N THR A 146 -12.22 0.32 26.06
CA THR A 146 -12.08 -0.58 27.22
C THR A 146 -10.65 -0.83 27.67
N LEU A 147 -9.70 -0.86 26.72
CA LEU A 147 -8.28 -1.15 26.95
C LEU A 147 -7.38 0.06 26.67
N GLY A 148 -7.94 1.14 26.13
CA GLY A 148 -7.24 2.37 25.78
C GLY A 148 -6.70 2.35 24.35
N VAL A 149 -6.11 3.47 23.94
CA VAL A 149 -5.52 3.66 22.62
C VAL A 149 -4.07 3.15 22.64
N GLU A 150 -3.72 2.21 21.76
CA GLU A 150 -2.34 1.77 21.63
C GLU A 150 -1.43 2.94 21.19
N SER A 151 -0.16 2.90 21.61
CA SER A 151 0.83 3.92 21.25
C SER A 151 2.04 3.31 20.56
N ASN A 152 2.75 4.11 19.78
CA ASN A 152 3.98 3.71 19.09
C ASN A 152 3.78 2.47 18.20
N LEU A 153 4.74 1.54 18.22
CA LEU A 153 4.72 0.33 17.39
C LEU A 153 3.59 -0.63 17.77
N ASP A 154 3.06 -0.57 18.99
CA ASP A 154 2.02 -1.48 19.46
C ASP A 154 0.71 -1.32 18.65
N ILE A 155 0.46 -0.13 18.10
CA ILE A 155 -0.68 0.14 17.18
C ILE A 155 -0.66 -0.84 16.00
N LEU A 156 0.52 -1.14 15.44
CA LEU A 156 0.65 -2.02 14.28
C LEU A 156 0.41 -3.50 14.62
N LEU A 157 0.46 -3.86 15.91
CA LEU A 157 0.40 -5.23 16.41
C LEU A 157 -0.92 -5.56 17.11
N SER A 158 -1.77 -4.55 17.35
CA SER A 158 -3.08 -4.75 17.94
C SER A 158 -3.93 -5.71 17.10
N PRO A 159 -4.60 -6.71 17.72
CA PRO A 159 -5.43 -7.66 16.98
C PRO A 159 -6.53 -7.00 16.13
N THR A 160 -7.10 -5.88 16.61
CA THR A 160 -8.15 -5.14 15.88
C THR A 160 -7.57 -4.47 14.65
N HIS A 161 -6.44 -3.78 14.80
CA HIS A 161 -5.70 -3.15 13.71
C HIS A 161 -5.23 -4.16 12.66
N ILE A 162 -4.68 -5.31 13.06
CA ILE A 162 -4.29 -6.38 12.13
C ILE A 162 -5.50 -6.85 11.31
N GLY A 163 -6.65 -7.05 11.99
CA GLY A 163 -7.89 -7.41 11.32
C GLY A 163 -8.38 -6.32 10.36
N LEU A 164 -8.31 -5.05 10.75
CA LEU A 164 -8.62 -3.89 9.90
C LEU A 164 -7.70 -3.83 8.67
N PHE A 165 -6.39 -3.99 8.83
CA PHE A 165 -5.43 -4.01 7.72
C PHE A 165 -5.71 -5.17 6.77
N ALA A 166 -5.92 -6.38 7.29
CA ALA A 166 -6.24 -7.55 6.48
C ALA A 166 -7.56 -7.38 5.72
N GLY A 167 -8.62 -6.94 6.41
CA GLY A 167 -9.92 -6.65 5.81
C GLY A 167 -9.84 -5.58 4.74
N LEU A 168 -9.07 -4.51 4.99
CA LEU A 168 -8.88 -3.41 4.06
C LEU A 168 -8.12 -3.87 2.80
N ILE A 169 -6.99 -4.56 2.95
CA ILE A 169 -6.22 -5.13 1.83
C ILE A 169 -7.10 -6.04 0.97
N LEU A 170 -7.85 -6.94 1.58
CA LEU A 170 -8.75 -7.83 0.85
C LEU A 170 -9.86 -7.05 0.13
N SER A 171 -10.44 -6.03 0.76
CA SER A 171 -11.50 -5.21 0.18
C SER A 171 -11.02 -4.39 -1.02
N VAL A 172 -9.93 -3.63 -0.87
CA VAL A 172 -9.41 -2.73 -1.90
C VAL A 172 -8.74 -3.48 -3.05
N THR A 173 -8.31 -4.73 -2.86
CA THR A 173 -7.85 -5.60 -3.96
C THR A 173 -8.99 -6.23 -4.76
N GLY A 174 -10.25 -6.09 -4.35
CA GLY A 174 -11.41 -6.60 -5.11
C GLY A 174 -11.44 -6.21 -6.60
N PRO A 175 -11.24 -4.92 -6.95
CA PRO A 175 -11.12 -4.48 -8.34
C PRO A 175 -9.94 -5.11 -9.09
N PHE A 176 -8.83 -5.40 -8.41
CA PHE A 176 -7.68 -6.06 -9.00
C PHE A 176 -8.02 -7.50 -9.41
N TRP A 177 -8.67 -8.26 -8.53
CA TRP A 177 -9.07 -9.64 -8.82
C TRP A 177 -10.16 -9.74 -9.88
N SER A 178 -11.13 -8.82 -9.86
CA SER A 178 -12.13 -8.71 -10.93
C SER A 178 -11.49 -8.44 -12.29
N ALA A 179 -10.56 -7.47 -12.35
CA ALA A 179 -9.82 -7.17 -13.57
C ALA A 179 -8.91 -8.33 -13.99
N TRP A 180 -8.43 -9.15 -13.06
CA TRP A 180 -7.59 -10.31 -13.37
C TRP A 180 -8.37 -11.36 -14.16
N ALA A 181 -9.61 -11.63 -13.74
CA ALA A 181 -10.51 -12.61 -14.35
C ALA A 181 -11.07 -12.17 -15.70
N ASP A 182 -11.22 -10.87 -15.94
CA ASP A 182 -11.74 -10.32 -17.20
C ASP A 182 -10.71 -10.44 -18.35
N PRO A 183 -10.98 -11.17 -19.45
CA PRO A 183 -10.09 -11.28 -20.60
C PRO A 183 -9.82 -9.95 -21.32
N THR A 184 -10.75 -8.99 -21.25
CA THR A 184 -10.67 -7.69 -21.91
C THR A 184 -9.89 -6.64 -21.11
N SER A 185 -9.57 -6.95 -19.86
CA SER A 185 -8.83 -6.10 -18.95
C SER A 185 -7.43 -5.74 -19.46
N GLY A 186 -7.11 -4.44 -19.38
CA GLY A 186 -5.82 -3.88 -19.78
C GLY A 186 -5.63 -3.60 -21.27
N GLN A 187 -6.63 -3.85 -22.12
CA GLN A 187 -6.51 -3.66 -23.58
C GLN A 187 -6.66 -2.19 -24.02
N ASN A 188 -7.22 -1.31 -23.18
CA ASN A 188 -7.54 0.08 -23.52
C ASN A 188 -6.64 1.10 -22.78
N GLY A 189 -5.34 0.80 -22.70
CA GLY A 189 -4.34 1.68 -22.08
C GLY A 189 -4.60 1.94 -20.59
N LEU A 190 -4.12 3.10 -20.10
CA LEU A 190 -4.12 3.43 -18.67
C LEU A 190 -5.51 3.42 -18.05
N ARG A 191 -6.56 3.81 -18.79
CA ARG A 191 -7.94 3.81 -18.28
C ARG A 191 -8.40 2.41 -17.89
N SER A 192 -8.09 1.41 -18.72
CA SER A 192 -8.43 0.00 -18.40
C SER A 192 -7.56 -0.61 -17.29
N GLN A 193 -6.45 0.05 -16.94
CA GLN A 193 -5.56 -0.39 -15.86
C GLN A 193 -5.80 0.40 -14.56
N ALA A 194 -6.66 1.42 -14.55
CA ALA A 194 -6.85 2.30 -13.41
C ALA A 194 -7.35 1.56 -12.15
N LEU A 195 -8.33 0.66 -12.30
CA LEU A 195 -8.86 -0.13 -11.19
C LEU A 195 -7.88 -1.15 -10.62
N PRO A 196 -7.20 -1.99 -11.43
CA PRO A 196 -6.19 -2.89 -10.88
C PRO A 196 -5.00 -2.12 -10.29
N ILE A 197 -4.59 -0.98 -10.87
CA ILE A 197 -3.57 -0.11 -10.28
C ILE A 197 -4.03 0.45 -8.94
N PHE A 198 -5.26 0.96 -8.84
CA PHE A 198 -5.83 1.42 -7.57
C PHE A 198 -5.84 0.30 -6.54
N GLY A 199 -6.37 -0.88 -6.88
CA GLY A 199 -6.52 -1.93 -5.88
C GLY A 199 -5.19 -2.44 -5.34
N LEU A 200 -4.19 -2.59 -6.22
CA LEU A 200 -2.85 -3.00 -5.82
C LEU A 200 -2.09 -1.87 -5.10
N GLY A 201 -2.21 -0.63 -5.58
CA GLY A 201 -1.57 0.55 -4.97
C GLY A 201 -2.15 0.89 -3.60
N ALA A 202 -3.46 0.84 -3.44
CA ALA A 202 -4.14 1.03 -2.16
C ALA A 202 -3.73 -0.03 -1.14
N ALA A 203 -3.70 -1.30 -1.54
CA ALA A 203 -3.22 -2.39 -0.69
C ALA A 203 -1.75 -2.19 -0.31
N TRP A 204 -0.93 -1.69 -1.24
CA TRP A 204 0.46 -1.37 -0.97
C TRP A 204 0.61 -0.26 0.08
N CYS A 205 -0.23 0.79 0.05
CA CYS A 205 -0.24 1.80 1.13
C CYS A 205 -0.48 1.15 2.49
N VAL A 206 -1.45 0.24 2.61
CA VAL A 206 -1.72 -0.48 3.87
C VAL A 206 -0.51 -1.31 4.30
N VAL A 207 0.10 -2.07 3.38
CA VAL A 207 1.30 -2.86 3.69
C VAL A 207 2.46 -1.96 4.14
N LEU A 208 2.66 -0.81 3.49
CA LEU A 208 3.69 0.16 3.88
C LEU A 208 3.47 0.71 5.30
N LEU A 209 2.21 0.92 5.72
CA LEU A 209 1.90 1.28 7.10
C LEU A 209 2.34 0.19 8.07
N MET A 210 2.01 -1.08 7.77
CA MET A 210 2.36 -2.22 8.61
C MET A 210 3.88 -2.39 8.76
N VAL A 211 4.65 -2.15 7.69
CA VAL A 211 6.12 -2.29 7.70
C VAL A 211 6.85 -0.97 7.87
N ARG A 212 6.16 0.10 8.30
CA ARG A 212 6.69 1.47 8.38
C ARG A 212 8.03 1.53 9.12
N TYR A 213 8.14 0.83 10.24
CA TYR A 213 9.32 0.72 11.12
C TYR A 213 10.55 0.06 10.49
N SER A 214 10.44 -0.36 9.23
CA SER A 214 11.50 -0.99 8.45
C SER A 214 11.62 -0.36 7.06
N HIS A 215 11.12 0.88 6.91
CA HIS A 215 11.17 1.60 5.65
C HIS A 215 12.25 2.69 5.72
N PRO A 216 13.36 2.55 4.98
CA PRO A 216 14.54 3.39 5.16
C PRO A 216 14.31 4.86 4.77
N TRP A 217 13.27 5.16 3.98
CA TRP A 217 12.89 6.55 3.71
C TRP A 217 12.02 7.17 4.80
N ILE A 218 11.30 6.36 5.59
CA ILE A 218 10.34 6.86 6.59
C ILE A 218 11.02 7.02 7.95
N ASP A 219 11.76 6.00 8.42
CA ASP A 219 12.42 6.05 9.73
C ASP A 219 13.63 7.01 9.76
N GLY A 220 14.15 7.38 8.58
CA GLY A 220 15.27 8.30 8.45
C GLY A 220 16.63 7.65 8.69
N ILE A 221 17.69 8.39 8.37
CA ILE A 221 19.06 7.84 8.33
C ILE A 221 19.63 7.47 9.71
N GLY A 222 19.15 8.13 10.77
CA GLY A 222 19.70 7.99 12.12
C GLY A 222 19.64 6.57 12.68
N GLU A 223 18.64 5.79 12.25
CA GLU A 223 18.41 4.40 12.65
C GLU A 223 19.44 3.43 12.10
N PHE A 224 20.12 3.76 11.01
CA PHE A 224 21.03 2.83 10.32
C PHE A 224 22.35 3.46 9.87
N CYS A 225 22.64 4.72 10.24
CA CYS A 225 23.96 5.29 10.04
C CYS A 225 24.91 5.04 11.21
N TYR A 226 26.20 5.06 10.91
CA TYR A 226 27.30 4.79 11.85
C TYR A 226 28.34 5.91 11.84
N THR A 227 28.88 6.25 13.00
CA THR A 227 30.06 7.10 13.15
C THR A 227 30.82 6.75 14.44
N GLN A 228 32.14 6.99 14.46
CA GLN A 228 33.01 6.65 15.60
C GLN A 228 32.76 7.50 16.86
N GLY A 229 32.01 8.60 16.74
CA GLY A 229 31.57 9.43 17.86
C GLY A 229 30.06 9.63 17.83
N TYR A 230 29.44 9.88 18.98
CA TYR A 230 28.01 10.16 19.04
C TYR A 230 27.72 11.50 18.33
N ASP A 231 27.29 11.41 17.07
CA ASP A 231 26.78 12.54 16.29
C ASP A 231 25.26 12.58 16.47
N TYR A 232 24.68 13.78 16.57
CA TYR A 232 23.23 13.94 16.75
C TYR A 232 22.43 13.34 15.58
N ILE A 233 23.08 13.12 14.43
CA ILE A 233 22.48 12.52 13.23
C ILE A 233 22.43 10.99 13.30
N CYS A 234 23.35 10.31 14.00
CA CYS A 234 23.48 8.85 13.98
C CYS A 234 23.39 8.24 15.38
N TRP A 235 22.46 7.31 15.57
CA TRP A 235 22.17 6.76 16.89
C TRP A 235 22.93 5.46 17.19
N ASN A 236 23.63 4.91 16.20
CA ASN A 236 24.38 3.67 16.34
C ASN A 236 25.89 3.94 16.49
N ASN A 237 26.49 3.33 17.52
CA ASN A 237 27.94 3.32 17.75
C ASN A 237 28.59 1.97 17.35
N ASP A 238 27.79 0.97 16.95
CA ASP A 238 28.25 -0.29 16.38
C ASP A 238 27.95 -0.30 14.87
N TYR A 239 29.02 -0.43 14.09
CA TYR A 239 28.93 -0.47 12.62
C TYR A 239 28.09 -1.64 12.10
N ASN A 240 28.25 -2.85 12.67
CA ASN A 240 27.58 -4.05 12.18
C ASN A 240 26.09 -4.03 12.52
N GLU A 241 25.73 -3.45 13.66
CA GLU A 241 24.33 -3.24 14.03
C GLU A 241 23.64 -2.28 13.06
N ALA A 242 24.23 -1.09 12.86
CA ALA A 242 23.71 -0.08 11.93
C ALA A 242 23.55 -0.62 10.50
N LEU A 243 24.58 -1.29 9.99
CA LEU A 243 24.53 -1.93 8.68
C LEU A 243 23.48 -3.04 8.62
N GLY A 244 23.37 -3.85 9.68
CA GLY A 244 22.39 -4.93 9.77
C GLY A 244 20.95 -4.41 9.75
N ILE A 245 20.65 -3.32 10.45
CA ILE A 245 19.34 -2.65 10.42
C ILE A 245 19.05 -2.17 8.99
N GLY A 246 19.94 -1.37 8.40
CA GLY A 246 19.71 -0.82 7.06
C GLY A 246 19.56 -1.90 5.99
N MET A 247 20.37 -2.97 6.03
CA MET A 247 20.28 -4.07 5.07
C MET A 247 18.97 -4.85 5.18
N ARG A 248 18.46 -5.10 6.39
CA ARG A 248 17.16 -5.77 6.58
C ARG A 248 16.02 -4.92 5.98
N SER A 249 16.03 -3.62 6.25
CA SER A 249 15.06 -2.67 5.71
C SER A 249 15.11 -2.62 4.18
N PHE A 250 16.30 -2.46 3.58
CA PHE A 250 16.45 -2.43 2.12
C PHE A 250 16.01 -3.72 1.42
N LEU A 251 16.36 -4.88 1.98
CA LEU A 251 16.00 -6.18 1.39
C LEU A 251 14.51 -6.46 1.50
N LEU A 252 13.88 -6.10 2.62
CA LEU A 252 12.44 -6.22 2.80
C LEU A 252 11.68 -5.34 1.79
N GLN A 253 12.08 -4.07 1.64
CA GLN A 253 11.44 -3.18 0.66
C GLN A 253 11.69 -3.66 -0.78
N ALA A 254 12.88 -4.16 -1.11
CA ALA A 254 13.15 -4.73 -2.42
C ALA A 254 12.23 -5.94 -2.72
N ALA A 255 11.97 -6.80 -1.73
CA ALA A 255 11.09 -7.95 -1.87
C ALA A 255 9.62 -7.54 -2.05
N LEU A 256 9.14 -6.59 -1.25
CA LEU A 256 7.76 -6.07 -1.34
C LEU A 256 7.51 -5.39 -2.68
N THR A 257 8.41 -4.49 -3.09
CA THR A 257 8.38 -3.82 -4.39
C THR A 257 8.40 -4.83 -5.54
N ALA A 258 9.28 -5.83 -5.49
CA ALA A 258 9.32 -6.89 -6.51
C ALA A 258 7.98 -7.63 -6.58
N GLY A 259 7.43 -8.03 -5.42
CA GLY A 259 6.16 -8.74 -5.33
C GLY A 259 5.00 -7.95 -5.95
N ILE A 260 4.85 -6.68 -5.58
CA ILE A 260 3.79 -5.81 -6.13
C ILE A 260 3.97 -5.58 -7.62
N LEU A 261 5.17 -5.21 -8.08
CA LEU A 261 5.43 -5.01 -9.51
C LEU A 261 5.15 -6.28 -10.31
N LEU A 262 5.66 -7.43 -9.87
CA LEU A 262 5.46 -8.71 -10.57
C LEU A 262 4.00 -9.14 -10.55
N MET A 263 3.27 -8.89 -9.47
CA MET A 263 1.84 -9.19 -9.38
C MET A 263 1.09 -8.48 -10.51
N PHE A 264 1.34 -7.19 -10.74
CA PHE A 264 0.77 -6.46 -11.88
C PHE A 264 1.29 -6.98 -13.24
N LEU A 265 2.61 -7.10 -13.39
CA LEU A 265 3.28 -7.42 -14.65
C LEU A 265 3.05 -8.85 -15.14
N ARG A 266 2.59 -9.77 -14.28
CA ARG A 266 2.20 -11.12 -14.69
C ARG A 266 0.95 -11.15 -15.56
N ARG A 267 0.06 -10.16 -15.43
CA ARG A 267 -1.24 -10.16 -16.12
C ARG A 267 -1.37 -9.06 -17.16
N TRP A 268 -0.71 -7.92 -16.96
CA TRP A 268 -0.84 -6.77 -17.86
C TRP A 268 0.50 -6.29 -18.36
N GLU A 269 0.53 -5.92 -19.65
CA GLU A 269 1.59 -5.08 -20.17
C GLU A 269 1.34 -3.64 -19.70
N PRO A 270 2.30 -2.98 -19.04
CA PRO A 270 2.09 -1.65 -18.49
C PRO A 270 1.82 -0.64 -19.61
N ALA A 271 0.66 -0.01 -19.56
CA ALA A 271 0.36 1.15 -20.39
C ALA A 271 1.27 2.33 -20.00
N PRO A 272 1.50 3.31 -20.90
CA PRO A 272 2.23 4.52 -20.54
C PRO A 272 1.62 5.20 -19.31
N GLY A 273 2.44 5.44 -18.29
CA GLY A 273 2.06 6.03 -17.01
C GLY A 273 1.56 5.02 -15.97
N ALA A 274 1.34 3.75 -16.32
CA ALA A 274 0.80 2.76 -15.39
C ALA A 274 1.72 2.51 -14.19
N LEU A 275 3.03 2.39 -14.43
CA LEU A 275 4.01 2.16 -13.37
C LEU A 275 4.19 3.42 -12.54
N ALA A 276 4.21 4.60 -13.18
CA ALA A 276 4.28 5.87 -12.46
C ALA A 276 3.10 6.05 -11.50
N VAL A 277 1.88 5.70 -11.90
CA VAL A 277 0.69 5.80 -11.03
C VAL A 277 0.75 4.75 -9.92
N LEU A 278 1.07 3.49 -10.24
CA LEU A 278 1.18 2.41 -9.24
C LEU A 278 2.22 2.74 -8.16
N LEU A 279 3.42 3.15 -8.57
CA LEU A 279 4.49 3.55 -7.64
C LEU A 279 4.20 4.91 -7.00
N GLY A 280 3.33 5.72 -7.61
CA GLY A 280 2.78 6.93 -7.02
C GLY A 280 1.97 6.66 -5.74
N PHE A 281 1.28 5.52 -5.63
CA PHE A 281 0.65 5.11 -4.36
C PHE A 281 1.68 4.83 -3.27
N HIS A 282 2.80 4.17 -3.60
CA HIS A 282 3.92 4.01 -2.67
C HIS A 282 4.48 5.38 -2.26
N ALA A 283 4.74 6.27 -3.22
CA ALA A 283 5.24 7.62 -2.94
C ALA A 283 4.29 8.41 -2.03
N LEU A 284 2.98 8.33 -2.29
CA LEU A 284 1.94 8.96 -1.47
C LEU A 284 1.92 8.39 -0.05
N GLY A 285 1.90 7.07 0.10
CA GLY A 285 1.92 6.41 1.41
C GLY A 285 3.17 6.77 2.20
N ALA A 286 4.36 6.62 1.59
CA ALA A 286 5.62 6.96 2.24
C ALA A 286 5.69 8.44 2.64
N TRP A 287 5.22 9.36 1.79
CA TRP A 287 5.17 10.79 2.09
C TRP A 287 4.27 11.09 3.30
N VAL A 288 3.07 10.51 3.34
CA VAL A 288 2.13 10.67 4.47
C VAL A 288 2.73 10.09 5.76
N TYR A 289 3.30 8.89 5.70
CA TYR A 289 3.85 8.19 6.87
C TYR A 289 5.16 8.78 7.38
N ALA A 290 5.84 9.57 6.55
CA ALA A 290 6.96 10.44 6.90
C ALA A 290 6.48 11.87 7.26
N GLU A 291 5.22 12.04 7.68
CA GLU A 291 4.67 13.31 8.17
C GLU A 291 4.79 14.47 7.17
N PHE A 292 4.58 14.16 5.89
CA PHE A 292 4.68 15.07 4.76
C PHE A 292 6.09 15.59 4.48
N ASP A 293 7.14 14.84 4.84
CA ASP A 293 8.52 15.17 4.54
C ASP A 293 8.77 15.41 3.04
N ARG A 294 9.37 16.56 2.73
CA ARG A 294 9.60 17.00 1.34
C ARG A 294 10.56 16.08 0.59
N ASP A 295 11.61 15.60 1.25
CA ASP A 295 12.64 14.78 0.61
C ASP A 295 12.06 13.39 0.29
N VAL A 296 11.23 12.83 1.17
CA VAL A 296 10.49 11.59 0.92
C VAL A 296 9.55 11.72 -0.27
N ALA A 297 8.82 12.84 -0.40
CA ALA A 297 7.98 13.11 -1.56
C ALA A 297 8.80 13.14 -2.86
N VAL A 298 9.92 13.86 -2.87
CA VAL A 298 10.79 13.99 -4.04
C VAL A 298 11.41 12.65 -4.41
N MET A 299 11.89 11.87 -3.43
CA MET A 299 12.42 10.53 -3.65
C MET A 299 11.37 9.59 -4.26
N GLY A 300 10.16 9.57 -3.70
CA GLY A 300 9.07 8.74 -4.22
C GLY A 300 8.67 9.08 -5.65
N ILE A 301 8.52 10.37 -5.97
CA ILE A 301 8.19 10.84 -7.31
C ILE A 301 9.33 10.53 -8.29
N ALA A 302 10.58 10.82 -7.91
CA ALA A 302 11.74 10.54 -8.75
C ALA A 302 11.85 9.04 -9.06
N TRP A 303 11.70 8.19 -8.05
CA TRP A 303 11.71 6.74 -8.23
C TRP A 303 10.59 6.26 -9.16
N ALA A 304 9.35 6.69 -8.94
CA ALA A 304 8.21 6.30 -9.77
C ALA A 304 8.41 6.67 -11.26
N LEU A 305 8.93 7.87 -11.52
CA LEU A 305 9.22 8.34 -12.88
C LEU A 305 10.40 7.59 -13.51
N LEU A 306 11.45 7.29 -12.75
CA LEU A 306 12.59 6.50 -13.24
C LEU A 306 12.15 5.09 -13.65
N VAL A 307 11.32 4.42 -12.83
CA VAL A 307 10.82 3.08 -13.17
C VAL A 307 9.88 3.11 -14.38
N GLU A 308 9.02 4.12 -14.50
CA GLU A 308 8.20 4.31 -15.72
C GLU A 308 9.09 4.56 -16.96
N ALA A 309 10.17 5.32 -16.83
CA ALA A 309 11.13 5.51 -17.92
C ALA A 309 11.78 4.18 -18.33
N LEU A 310 11.99 3.25 -17.40
CA LEU A 310 12.53 1.91 -17.68
C LEU A 310 11.51 0.92 -18.26
N ARG A 311 10.24 1.31 -18.43
CA ARG A 311 9.18 0.45 -19.01
C ARG A 311 9.57 -0.17 -20.36
N PHE A 312 10.43 0.50 -21.15
CA PHE A 312 10.92 -0.07 -22.41
C PHE A 312 11.69 -1.38 -22.22
N MET A 313 12.36 -1.58 -21.08
CA MET A 313 13.09 -2.82 -20.79
C MET A 313 12.11 -3.99 -20.70
N TRP A 314 10.94 -3.76 -20.08
CA TRP A 314 9.86 -4.75 -20.04
C TRP A 314 9.36 -5.09 -21.45
N ALA A 315 9.09 -4.07 -22.27
CA ALA A 315 8.65 -4.24 -23.65
C ALA A 315 9.68 -5.00 -24.53
N LYS A 316 10.98 -4.88 -24.23
CA LYS A 316 12.05 -5.65 -24.88
C LYS A 316 12.23 -7.08 -24.36
N GLY A 317 11.45 -7.48 -23.35
CA GLY A 317 11.55 -8.80 -22.71
C GLY A 317 12.68 -8.92 -21.69
N TRP A 318 13.34 -7.83 -21.30
CA TRP A 318 14.40 -7.82 -20.28
C TRP A 318 13.82 -7.86 -18.87
N ARG A 319 12.97 -8.84 -18.59
CA ARG A 319 12.13 -8.90 -17.39
C ARG A 319 12.95 -8.84 -16.10
N ALA A 320 13.95 -9.70 -15.97
CA ALA A 320 14.78 -9.77 -14.77
C ALA A 320 15.57 -8.48 -14.55
N SER A 321 16.18 -7.95 -15.62
CA SER A 321 16.93 -6.68 -15.55
C SER A 321 16.03 -5.50 -15.20
N PHE A 322 14.81 -5.45 -15.74
CA PHE A 322 13.83 -4.42 -15.42
C PHE A 322 13.48 -4.42 -13.94
N VAL A 323 13.04 -5.57 -13.40
CA VAL A 323 12.61 -5.66 -11.99
C VAL A 323 13.81 -5.44 -11.06
N ALA A 324 14.97 -6.03 -11.35
CA ALA A 324 16.20 -5.82 -10.58
C ALA A 324 16.60 -4.35 -10.51
N THR A 325 16.51 -3.63 -11.64
CA THR A 325 16.80 -2.20 -11.67
C THR A 325 15.74 -1.40 -10.90
N ALA A 326 14.45 -1.72 -11.08
CA ALA A 326 13.36 -1.00 -10.42
C ALA A 326 13.45 -1.07 -8.89
N VAL A 327 13.77 -2.24 -8.32
CA VAL A 327 13.92 -2.41 -6.87
C VAL A 327 15.22 -1.79 -6.35
N ALA A 328 16.34 -1.96 -7.07
CA ALA A 328 17.64 -1.41 -6.67
C ALA A 328 17.64 0.13 -6.71
N LEU A 329 16.84 0.72 -7.60
CA LEU A 329 16.67 2.17 -7.68
C LEU A 329 16.13 2.78 -6.37
N GLN A 330 15.42 2.04 -5.52
CA GLN A 330 14.98 2.58 -4.22
C GLN A 330 16.19 2.91 -3.32
N ALA A 331 17.18 2.03 -3.29
CA ALA A 331 18.43 2.26 -2.57
C ALA A 331 19.27 3.38 -3.22
N VAL A 332 19.36 3.38 -4.55
CA VAL A 332 20.10 4.43 -5.28
C VAL A 332 19.49 5.80 -5.06
N VAL A 333 18.16 5.94 -5.14
CA VAL A 333 17.46 7.21 -4.92
C VAL A 333 17.74 7.74 -3.51
N LEU A 334 17.66 6.89 -2.49
CA LEU A 334 18.00 7.29 -1.12
C LEU A 334 19.46 7.71 -1.00
N GLN A 335 20.38 6.91 -1.53
CA GLN A 335 21.82 7.21 -1.48
C GLN A 335 22.15 8.54 -2.18
N VAL A 336 21.56 8.79 -3.34
CA VAL A 336 21.76 10.04 -4.09
C VAL A 336 21.14 11.23 -3.36
N ALA A 337 19.92 11.09 -2.85
CA ALA A 337 19.26 12.16 -2.08
C ALA A 337 20.11 12.55 -0.88
N LEU A 338 20.53 11.56 -0.07
CA LEU A 338 21.36 11.76 1.11
C LEU A 338 22.76 12.29 0.76
N PHE A 339 23.35 11.90 -0.38
CA PHE A 339 24.63 12.47 -0.83
C PHE A 339 24.50 13.95 -1.22
N ILE A 340 23.36 14.34 -1.78
CA ILE A 340 23.09 15.73 -2.19
C ILE A 340 22.85 16.61 -0.96
N SER A 341 21.96 16.19 -0.04
CA SER A 341 21.48 16.99 1.09
C SER A 341 22.28 16.80 2.39
N GLY A 342 22.91 15.64 2.57
CA GLY A 342 23.58 15.24 3.80
C GLY A 342 25.06 15.63 3.90
N PRO A 343 25.70 15.35 5.06
CA PRO A 343 27.13 15.59 5.25
C PRO A 343 27.95 14.73 4.29
N ARG A 344 29.01 15.33 3.75
CA ARG A 344 29.96 14.66 2.85
C ARG A 344 31.28 14.52 3.56
N GLY A 345 31.81 13.31 3.55
CA GLY A 345 33.05 13.00 4.22
C GLY A 345 33.39 11.54 4.05
N THR A 346 34.67 11.25 4.18
CA THR A 346 35.18 9.88 4.23
C THR A 346 36.21 9.77 5.33
N TRP A 347 36.28 8.61 5.95
CA TRP A 347 37.31 8.30 6.93
C TRP A 347 37.73 6.84 6.82
N TRP A 348 38.89 6.53 7.39
CA TRP A 348 39.43 5.19 7.43
C TRP A 348 39.30 4.61 8.83
N GLU A 349 38.81 3.38 8.91
CA GLU A 349 38.82 2.56 10.11
C GLU A 349 39.51 1.23 9.80
N GLY A 350 40.76 1.10 10.27
CA GLY A 350 41.65 0.03 9.85
C GLY A 350 41.89 0.07 8.33
N THR A 351 41.46 -0.97 7.61
CA THR A 351 41.57 -1.07 6.14
C THR A 351 40.29 -0.67 5.40
N ASN A 352 39.26 -0.24 6.11
CA ASN A 352 37.95 0.03 5.53
C ASN A 352 37.73 1.54 5.34
N LEU A 353 37.32 1.92 4.14
CA LEU A 353 36.92 3.30 3.80
C LEU A 353 35.43 3.47 4.06
N HIS A 354 35.07 4.36 4.97
CA HIS A 354 33.70 4.73 5.30
C HIS A 354 33.26 6.00 4.57
N MET A 355 31.97 6.10 4.25
CA MET A 355 31.40 7.21 3.49
C MET A 355 30.17 7.79 4.19
N ALA A 356 30.22 9.09 4.51
CA ALA A 356 29.05 9.83 4.95
C ALA A 356 28.03 9.97 3.79
N PRO A 357 26.72 10.03 4.07
CA PRO A 357 26.13 10.16 5.41
C PRO A 357 25.77 8.83 6.10
N PHE A 358 25.82 7.69 5.40
CA PHE A 358 25.54 6.39 6.04
C PHE A 358 26.63 6.00 7.05
N GLY A 359 27.86 6.44 6.82
CA GLY A 359 29.04 5.92 7.51
C GLY A 359 29.31 4.45 7.25
N TRP A 360 28.68 3.91 6.20
CA TRP A 360 28.92 2.56 5.74
C TRP A 360 30.24 2.50 4.99
N THR A 361 30.83 1.30 4.95
CA THR A 361 31.99 1.10 4.09
C THR A 361 31.62 1.26 2.63
N VAL A 362 32.62 1.55 1.79
CA VAL A 362 32.44 1.57 0.34
C VAL A 362 31.85 0.25 -0.18
N HIS A 363 32.27 -0.89 0.40
CA HIS A 363 31.76 -2.21 0.06
C HIS A 363 30.27 -2.35 0.40
N ALA A 364 29.86 -1.94 1.60
CA ALA A 364 28.48 -2.02 2.04
C ALA A 364 27.55 -1.09 1.22
N THR A 365 27.99 0.14 0.96
CA THR A 365 27.21 1.16 0.24
C THR A 365 26.82 0.68 -1.16
N PHE A 366 27.80 0.21 -1.95
CA PHE A 366 27.53 -0.32 -3.29
C PHE A 366 26.95 -1.73 -3.26
N GLY A 367 27.37 -2.56 -2.30
CA GLY A 367 26.87 -3.92 -2.12
C GLY A 367 25.37 -3.97 -1.82
N ALA A 368 24.84 -3.00 -1.07
CA ALA A 368 23.41 -2.90 -0.77
C ALA A 368 22.56 -2.82 -2.05
N VAL A 369 22.96 -1.98 -3.01
CA VAL A 369 22.27 -1.81 -4.30
C VAL A 369 22.26 -3.13 -5.08
N VAL A 370 23.40 -3.82 -5.13
CA VAL A 370 23.55 -5.11 -5.84
C VAL A 370 22.70 -6.21 -5.17
N LEU A 371 22.67 -6.27 -3.84
CA LEU A 371 21.85 -7.24 -3.12
C LEU A 371 20.35 -6.99 -3.35
N CYS A 372 19.88 -5.74 -3.33
CA CYS A 372 18.51 -5.41 -3.72
C CYS A 372 18.21 -5.86 -5.16
N ALA A 373 19.13 -5.63 -6.10
CA ALA A 373 18.96 -6.08 -7.48
C ALA A 373 18.80 -7.61 -7.58
N PHE A 374 19.56 -8.39 -6.79
CA PHE A 374 19.44 -9.84 -6.75
C PHE A 374 18.06 -10.31 -6.26
N VAL A 375 17.46 -9.63 -5.28
CA VAL A 375 16.07 -9.91 -4.86
C VAL A 375 15.12 -9.78 -6.04
N GLY A 376 15.25 -8.73 -6.85
CA GLY A 376 14.45 -8.54 -8.06
C GLY A 376 14.66 -9.62 -9.12
N VAL A 377 15.91 -10.07 -9.33
CA VAL A 377 16.21 -11.20 -10.23
C VAL A 377 15.54 -12.48 -9.73
N MET A 378 15.73 -12.83 -8.46
CA MET A 378 15.15 -14.04 -7.86
C MET A 378 13.62 -14.04 -7.95
N ALA A 379 12.99 -12.94 -7.58
CA ALA A 379 11.54 -12.79 -7.66
C ALA A 379 11.02 -12.94 -9.10
N THR A 380 11.75 -12.39 -10.08
CA THR A 380 11.38 -12.52 -11.49
C THR A 380 11.47 -13.96 -11.97
N THR A 381 12.52 -14.70 -11.59
CA THR A 381 12.67 -16.12 -11.92
C THR A 381 11.54 -16.96 -11.34
N LEU A 382 11.07 -16.65 -10.12
CA LEU A 382 9.92 -17.31 -9.51
C LEU A 382 8.60 -16.97 -10.24
N ALA A 383 8.44 -15.72 -10.69
CA ALA A 383 7.25 -15.29 -11.41
C ALA A 383 7.18 -15.81 -12.86
N PHE A 384 8.35 -15.97 -13.51
CA PHE A 384 8.49 -16.42 -14.89
C PHE A 384 9.56 -17.53 -14.98
N PRO A 385 9.25 -18.74 -14.47
CA PRO A 385 10.19 -19.85 -14.51
C PRO A 385 10.49 -20.26 -15.96
N PRO A 386 11.68 -20.82 -16.25
CA PRO A 386 11.98 -21.41 -17.55
C PRO A 386 10.94 -22.45 -17.94
N THR A 387 10.60 -22.51 -19.23
CA THR A 387 9.73 -23.57 -19.76
C THR A 387 10.41 -24.92 -19.57
N LEU A 388 9.66 -25.90 -19.04
CA LEU A 388 10.14 -27.28 -19.02
C LEU A 388 10.32 -27.76 -20.46
N PRO A 389 11.36 -28.55 -20.75
CA PRO A 389 11.51 -29.18 -22.06
C PRO A 389 10.29 -30.07 -22.35
N GLU A 390 9.78 -30.02 -23.58
CA GLU A 390 8.74 -30.95 -24.03
C GLU A 390 9.32 -32.37 -24.03
N MET A 391 8.61 -33.33 -23.43
CA MET A 391 8.98 -34.74 -23.51
C MET A 391 8.93 -35.17 -24.98
N SER A 392 10.00 -35.79 -25.48
CA SER A 392 10.00 -36.35 -26.82
C SER A 392 8.89 -37.42 -26.95
N GLU A 393 8.33 -37.60 -28.14
CA GLU A 393 7.33 -38.66 -28.39
C GLU A 393 7.83 -40.05 -27.97
N SER A 394 9.15 -40.28 -28.00
CA SER A 394 9.80 -41.51 -27.53
C SER A 394 9.87 -41.69 -26.01
N GLU A 395 9.70 -40.62 -25.23
CA GLU A 395 9.68 -40.65 -23.76
C GLU A 395 8.25 -40.68 -23.20
N GLN A 396 7.24 -40.44 -24.06
CA GLN A 396 5.82 -40.54 -23.70
C GLN A 396 5.23 -41.95 -23.94
N ALA A 397 5.95 -42.81 -24.69
CA ALA A 397 5.62 -44.21 -24.95
C ALA A 397 6.34 -45.13 -23.94
#